data_AF-A0A5J5FPR4-F1
#
_entry.id   AF-A0A5J5FPR4-F1
#
_cell.length_a   1.000
_cell.length_b   1.000
_cell.length_c   1.000
_cell.angle_alpha   90.00
_cell.angle_beta   90.00
_cell.angle_gamma   90.00
#
_symmetry.space_group_name_H-M   'P 1'
#
loop_
_entity.id
_entity.type
_entity.pdbx_description
1 polymer ?
#
loop_
_entity_poly.entity_id
_entity_poly.type
_entity_poly.pdbx_seq_one_letter_code
_entity_poly.pdbx_strand_id
1 'polypeptide(L)'
;MDSNVTNTPELTAIIAIAGVAAQLLIAYLARRQIARQLDLQHLVSHRTTASFVADKRQKWIDELRTDMAFHLALSQEIVWKWDYMRQRAELRIQEEAVDAVGKVDPAKAGKILQEAADAFSPENGARDREHQERHTRIMFRLNPQEDLHIELRQCLEFIRAALSKTQGAKTPAEAKMLLEETTLLIGKAQEHTETILKAEWQRVKQEVAYPEVLMSAIPNPDLRK
;
A
#
# COMPACT_ATOMS: atom_id res chain seq x y z
N MET A 1 26.98 62.18 63.18
CA MET A 1 25.69 62.32 62.47
C MET A 1 25.22 60.91 62.22
N ASP A 2 24.68 60.31 63.26
CA ASP A 2 24.32 58.89 63.30
C ASP A 2 22.81 58.79 63.11
N SER A 3 22.37 58.38 61.92
CA SER A 3 21.03 57.84 61.73
C SER A 3 21.11 56.32 61.89
N ASN A 4 21.14 55.87 63.15
CA ASN A 4 20.92 54.46 63.49
C ASN A 4 19.49 54.10 63.11
N VAL A 5 19.30 53.44 61.97
CA VAL A 5 18.04 52.80 61.61
C VAL A 5 17.87 51.60 62.54
N THR A 6 17.10 51.77 63.61
CA THR A 6 16.65 50.66 64.45
C THR A 6 15.66 49.82 63.65
N ASN A 7 16.15 48.76 63.00
CA ASN A 7 15.29 47.73 62.42
C ASN A 7 14.54 47.05 63.57
N THR A 8 13.26 47.36 63.74
CA THR A 8 12.41 46.70 64.72
C THR A 8 12.18 45.24 64.31
N PRO A 9 12.27 44.28 65.24
CA PRO A 9 12.12 42.85 64.96
C PRO A 9 10.76 42.48 64.33
N GLU A 10 9.75 43.32 64.54
CA GLU A 10 8.43 43.20 63.93
C GLU A 10 8.45 43.48 62.42
N LEU A 11 9.27 44.44 61.97
CA LEU A 11 9.37 44.83 60.57
C LEU A 11 10.10 43.76 59.75
N THR A 12 11.15 43.16 60.32
CA THR A 12 11.83 41.99 59.74
C THR A 12 10.93 40.76 59.70
N ALA A 13 10.08 40.53 60.71
CA ALA A 13 9.12 39.42 60.70
C ALA A 13 8.04 39.59 59.60
N ILE A 14 7.52 40.81 59.42
CA ILE A 14 6.53 41.10 58.36
C ILE A 14 7.14 40.90 56.97
N ILE A 15 8.38 41.36 56.74
CA ILE A 15 9.10 41.17 55.47
C ILE A 15 9.34 39.68 55.22
N ALA A 16 9.73 38.91 56.25
CA ALA A 16 9.93 37.47 56.12
C ALA A 16 8.63 36.72 55.78
N ILE A 17 7.51 37.05 56.44
CA ILE A 17 6.19 36.45 56.14
C ILE A 17 5.73 36.80 54.72
N ALA A 18 5.90 38.06 54.30
CA ALA A 18 5.60 38.49 52.93
C ALA A 18 6.47 37.75 51.89
N GLY A 19 7.76 37.55 52.20
CA GLY A 19 8.68 36.76 51.37
C GLY A 19 8.27 35.29 51.23
N VAL A 20 7.90 34.64 52.35
CA VAL A 20 7.42 33.25 52.34
C VAL A 20 6.09 33.13 51.60
N ALA A 21 5.15 34.05 51.81
CA ALA A 21 3.87 34.07 51.10
C ALA A 21 4.07 34.26 49.58
N ALA A 22 4.97 35.15 49.17
CA ALA A 22 5.34 35.35 47.78
C ALA A 22 5.98 34.09 47.17
N GLN A 23 6.89 33.43 47.89
CA GLN A 23 7.52 32.17 47.44
C GLN A 23 6.50 31.04 47.30
N LEU A 24 5.54 30.91 48.21
CA LEU A 24 4.46 29.93 48.12
C LEU A 24 3.55 30.20 46.92
N LEU A 25 3.21 31.47 46.67
CA LEU A 25 2.43 31.88 45.50
C LEU A 25 3.17 31.60 44.20
N ILE A 26 4.47 31.93 44.12
CA ILE A 26 5.31 31.64 42.95
C ILE A 26 5.39 30.12 42.72
N ALA A 27 5.60 29.32 43.76
CA ALA A 27 5.65 27.86 43.65
C ALA A 27 4.30 27.28 43.17
N TYR A 28 3.18 27.81 43.66
CA TYR A 28 1.84 27.41 43.22
C TYR A 28 1.59 27.74 41.74
N LEU A 29 1.92 28.96 41.31
CA LEU A 29 1.79 29.38 39.91
C LEU A 29 2.72 28.59 38.99
N ALA A 30 3.97 28.33 39.42
CA ALA A 30 4.94 27.53 38.67
C ALA A 30 4.45 26.09 38.48
N ARG A 31 3.90 25.43 39.50
CA ARG A 31 3.30 24.08 39.35
C ARG A 31 2.17 24.07 38.32
N ARG A 32 1.31 25.08 38.34
CA ARG A 32 0.20 25.19 37.38
C ARG A 32 0.71 25.42 35.95
N GLN A 33 1.80 26.17 35.79
CA GLN A 33 2.44 26.41 34.50
C GLN A 33 3.14 25.14 33.97
N ILE A 34 3.84 24.40 34.84
CA ILE A 34 4.48 23.13 34.49
C ILE A 34 3.45 22.10 34.05
N ALA A 35 2.32 21.98 34.75
CA ALA A 35 1.24 21.07 34.34
C ALA A 35 0.72 21.41 32.92
N ARG A 36 0.46 22.69 32.64
CA ARG A 36 0.06 23.15 31.30
C ARG A 36 1.12 22.90 30.23
N GLN A 37 2.40 23.07 30.57
CA GLN A 37 3.51 22.79 29.65
C GLN A 37 3.64 21.31 29.35
N LEU A 38 3.44 20.44 30.36
CA LEU A 38 3.45 18.99 30.18
C LEU A 38 2.29 18.55 29.28
N ASP A 39 1.07 19.07 29.50
CA ASP A 39 -0.08 18.80 28.64
C ASP A 39 0.19 19.23 27.18
N LEU A 40 0.78 20.40 26.98
CA LEU A 40 1.19 20.87 25.65
C LEU A 40 2.26 19.96 25.03
N GLN A 41 3.24 19.51 25.81
CA GLN A 41 4.26 18.56 25.32
C GLN A 41 3.65 17.22 24.93
N HIS A 42 2.70 16.69 25.71
CA HIS A 42 1.98 15.46 25.36
C HIS A 42 1.19 15.63 24.06
N LEU A 43 0.44 16.73 23.90
CA LEU A 43 -0.31 17.02 22.68
C LEU A 43 0.61 17.15 21.46
N VAL A 44 1.72 17.87 21.59
CA VAL A 44 2.73 17.99 20.52
C VAL A 44 3.31 16.63 20.19
N SER A 45 3.69 15.83 21.19
CA SER A 45 4.23 14.49 20.99
C SER A 45 3.23 13.56 20.30
N HIS A 46 1.96 13.55 20.72
CA HIS A 46 0.92 12.74 20.11
C HIS A 46 0.71 13.13 18.65
N ARG A 47 0.66 14.44 18.36
CA ARG A 47 0.55 14.93 16.99
C ARG A 47 1.74 14.54 16.13
N THR A 48 2.97 14.66 16.64
CA THR A 48 4.18 14.25 15.91
C THR A 48 4.15 12.76 15.60
N THR A 49 3.80 11.92 16.58
CA THR A 49 3.69 10.46 16.37
C THR A 49 2.60 10.12 15.36
N ALA A 50 1.42 10.74 15.47
CA ALA A 50 0.32 10.52 14.53
C ALA A 50 0.70 10.95 13.11
N SER A 51 1.38 12.10 12.94
CA SER A 51 1.91 12.52 11.64
C SER A 51 2.94 11.53 11.09
N PHE A 52 3.83 11.00 11.92
CA PHE A 52 4.79 9.98 11.48
C PHE A 52 4.10 8.69 11.02
N VAL A 53 3.11 8.20 11.76
CA VAL A 53 2.30 7.02 11.37
C VAL A 53 1.58 7.29 10.06
N ALA A 54 0.94 8.45 9.92
CA ALA A 54 0.26 8.88 8.71
C ALA A 54 1.20 8.92 7.51
N ASP A 55 2.42 9.44 7.65
CA ASP A 55 3.43 9.46 6.58
C ASP A 55 3.84 8.05 6.14
N LYS A 56 3.97 7.11 7.09
CA LYS A 56 4.27 5.70 6.76
C LYS A 56 3.10 5.04 6.03
N ARG A 57 1.86 5.29 6.47
CA ARG A 57 0.66 4.79 5.81
C ARG A 57 0.50 5.39 4.41
N GLN A 58 0.74 6.69 4.25
CA GLN A 58 0.74 7.36 2.95
C GLN A 58 1.78 6.74 2.00
N LYS A 59 3.00 6.49 2.49
CA LYS A 59 4.02 5.78 1.70
C LYS A 59 3.56 4.39 1.28
N TRP A 60 2.94 3.62 2.18
CA TRP A 60 2.37 2.31 1.85
C TRP A 60 1.27 2.40 0.78
N ILE A 61 0.37 3.40 0.87
CA ILE A 61 -0.67 3.69 -0.13
C ILE A 61 -0.03 3.92 -1.51
N ASP A 62 1.00 4.77 -1.56
CA ASP A 62 1.65 5.13 -2.82
C ASP A 62 2.40 3.95 -3.45
N GLU A 63 3.12 3.17 -2.63
CA GLU A 63 3.76 1.94 -3.09
C GLU A 63 2.76 0.90 -3.60
N LEU A 64 1.65 0.68 -2.87
CA LEU A 64 0.60 -0.24 -3.30
C LEU A 64 0.00 0.21 -4.63
N ARG A 65 -0.28 1.52 -4.79
CA ARG A 65 -0.82 2.08 -6.04
C ARG A 65 0.13 1.84 -7.21
N THR A 66 1.43 2.11 -7.04
CA THR A 66 2.43 1.91 -8.09
C THR A 66 2.60 0.42 -8.45
N ASP A 67 2.73 -0.45 -7.45
CA ASP A 67 2.89 -1.89 -7.69
C ASP A 67 1.65 -2.49 -8.37
N MET A 68 0.44 -2.09 -7.95
CA MET A 68 -0.82 -2.52 -8.56
C MET A 68 -0.93 -2.07 -10.02
N ALA A 69 -0.67 -0.79 -10.31
CA ALA A 69 -0.71 -0.27 -11.67
C ALA A 69 0.22 -1.06 -12.59
N PHE A 70 1.44 -1.35 -12.12
CA PHE A 70 2.43 -2.10 -12.89
C PHE A 70 2.02 -3.58 -13.07
N HIS A 71 1.56 -4.24 -12.00
CA HIS A 71 1.11 -5.63 -12.06
C HIS A 71 -0.07 -5.81 -13.01
N LEU A 72 -1.07 -4.93 -12.95
CA LEU A 72 -2.23 -5.00 -13.84
C LEU A 72 -1.86 -4.69 -15.30
N ALA A 73 -1.01 -3.69 -15.53
CA ALA A 73 -0.52 -3.38 -16.88
C ALA A 73 0.27 -4.55 -17.49
N LEU A 74 1.19 -5.16 -16.72
CA LEU A 74 1.91 -6.35 -17.17
C LEU A 74 0.98 -7.54 -17.41
N SER A 75 -0.05 -7.72 -16.58
CA SER A 75 -1.04 -8.78 -16.80
C SER A 75 -1.70 -8.63 -18.17
N GLN A 76 -2.15 -7.42 -18.49
CA GLN A 76 -2.77 -7.12 -19.77
C GLN A 76 -1.78 -7.29 -20.94
N GLU A 77 -0.55 -6.80 -20.79
CA GLU A 77 0.48 -6.89 -21.81
C GLU A 77 0.80 -8.35 -22.15
N ILE A 78 0.99 -9.20 -21.13
CA ILE A 78 1.29 -10.63 -21.33
C ILE A 78 0.21 -11.28 -22.19
N VAL A 79 -1.08 -11.10 -21.84
CA VAL A 79 -2.18 -11.72 -22.62
C VAL A 79 -2.21 -11.21 -24.05
N TRP A 80 -2.09 -9.89 -24.26
CA TRP A 80 -2.09 -9.32 -25.60
C TRP A 80 -0.92 -9.79 -26.46
N LYS A 81 0.26 -9.96 -25.87
CA LYS A 81 1.43 -10.48 -26.59
C LYS A 81 1.25 -11.94 -26.99
N TRP A 82 0.67 -12.77 -26.12
CA TRP A 82 0.30 -14.14 -26.46
C TRP A 82 -0.72 -14.20 -27.59
N ASP A 83 -1.74 -13.34 -27.53
CA ASP A 83 -2.75 -13.27 -28.58
C ASP A 83 -2.18 -12.81 -29.92
N TYR A 84 -1.37 -11.75 -29.92
CA TYR A 84 -0.68 -11.26 -31.10
C TYR A 84 0.25 -12.30 -31.73
N MET A 85 1.02 -13.04 -30.90
CA MET A 85 1.86 -14.13 -31.38
C MET A 85 1.04 -15.20 -32.11
N ARG A 86 -0.10 -15.61 -31.53
CA ARG A 86 -1.01 -16.59 -32.15
C ARG A 86 -1.59 -16.08 -33.46
N GLN A 87 -2.07 -14.84 -33.52
CA GLN A 87 -2.60 -14.24 -34.75
C GLN A 87 -1.53 -14.22 -35.87
N ARG A 88 -0.28 -13.90 -35.53
CA ARG A 88 0.83 -13.95 -36.50
C ARG A 88 1.15 -15.37 -36.97
N ALA A 89 1.11 -16.34 -36.05
CA ALA A 89 1.32 -17.74 -36.41
C ALA A 89 0.19 -18.25 -37.33
N GLU A 90 -1.06 -17.83 -37.09
CA GLU A 90 -2.20 -18.15 -37.93
C GLU A 90 -2.05 -17.61 -39.36
N LEU A 91 -1.59 -16.36 -39.52
CA LEU A 91 -1.28 -15.81 -40.85
C LEU A 91 -0.21 -16.63 -41.58
N ARG A 92 0.87 -17.02 -40.89
CA ARG A 92 1.91 -17.88 -41.47
C ARG A 92 1.37 -19.27 -41.85
N ILE A 93 0.44 -19.83 -41.06
CA ILE A 93 -0.22 -21.09 -41.41
C ILE A 93 -1.00 -20.93 -42.73
N GLN A 94 -1.73 -19.83 -42.91
CA GLN A 94 -2.47 -19.56 -44.14
C GLN A 94 -1.56 -19.40 -45.36
N GLU A 95 -0.39 -18.79 -45.19
CA GLU A 95 0.57 -18.56 -46.28
C GLU A 95 1.41 -19.80 -46.61
N GLU A 96 1.85 -20.54 -45.60
CA GLU A 96 2.87 -21.57 -45.75
C GLU A 96 2.30 -22.99 -45.66
N ALA A 97 1.23 -23.21 -44.91
CA ALA A 97 0.72 -24.56 -44.58
C ALA A 97 -0.62 -24.90 -45.23
N VAL A 98 -1.21 -23.99 -46.02
CA VAL A 98 -2.42 -24.24 -46.80
C VAL A 98 -2.04 -24.61 -48.23
N ASP A 99 -2.59 -25.73 -48.72
CA ASP A 99 -2.41 -26.14 -50.11
C ASP A 99 -3.31 -25.35 -51.08
N ALA A 100 -3.12 -25.53 -52.40
CA ALA A 100 -3.91 -24.86 -53.43
C ALA A 100 -5.42 -25.19 -53.38
N VAL A 101 -5.83 -26.19 -52.59
CA VAL A 101 -7.21 -26.65 -52.41
C VAL A 101 -7.78 -26.16 -51.07
N GLY A 102 -7.02 -25.38 -50.29
CA GLY A 102 -7.44 -24.82 -49.01
C GLY A 102 -7.29 -25.77 -47.81
N LYS A 103 -6.59 -26.89 -47.96
CA LYS A 103 -6.37 -27.85 -46.87
C LYS A 103 -5.09 -27.50 -46.11
N VAL A 104 -5.20 -27.43 -44.78
CA VAL A 104 -4.07 -27.18 -43.89
C VAL A 104 -3.27 -28.47 -43.65
N ASP A 105 -1.95 -28.42 -43.86
CA ASP A 105 -1.01 -29.45 -43.40
C ASP A 105 -0.80 -29.31 -41.87
N PRO A 106 -1.30 -30.27 -41.07
CA PRO A 106 -1.23 -30.18 -39.62
C PRO A 106 0.20 -30.27 -39.07
N ALA A 107 1.12 -30.96 -39.76
CA ALA A 107 2.50 -31.08 -39.32
C ALA A 107 3.24 -29.75 -39.49
N LYS A 108 3.04 -29.10 -40.64
CA LYS A 108 3.62 -27.79 -40.93
C LYS A 108 3.01 -26.70 -40.04
N ALA A 109 1.69 -26.72 -39.82
CA ALA A 109 1.02 -25.79 -38.93
C ALA A 109 1.50 -25.92 -37.47
N GLY A 110 1.64 -27.16 -36.97
CA GLY A 110 2.20 -27.43 -35.65
C GLY A 110 3.63 -26.91 -35.50
N LYS A 111 4.47 -27.06 -36.52
CA LYS A 111 5.84 -26.54 -36.53
C LYS A 111 5.87 -25.01 -36.45
N ILE A 112 5.03 -24.32 -37.21
CA ILE A 112 4.93 -22.84 -37.19
C ILE A 112 4.54 -22.34 -35.79
N LEU A 113 3.55 -22.98 -35.17
CA LEU A 113 3.11 -22.63 -33.81
C LEU A 113 4.21 -22.84 -32.78
N GLN A 114 4.92 -23.97 -32.85
CA GLN A 114 6.01 -24.27 -31.94
C GLN A 114 7.17 -23.28 -32.12
N GLU A 115 7.59 -22.98 -33.36
CA GLU A 115 8.61 -21.98 -33.64
C GLU A 115 8.23 -20.59 -33.10
N ALA A 116 6.98 -20.19 -33.27
CA ALA A 116 6.49 -18.91 -32.77
C ALA A 116 6.49 -18.86 -31.22
N ALA A 117 6.07 -19.95 -30.58
CA ALA A 117 6.09 -20.08 -29.13
C ALA A 117 7.52 -20.08 -28.57
N ASP A 118 8.44 -20.82 -29.20
CA ASP A 118 9.85 -20.90 -28.79
C ASP A 118 10.56 -19.55 -28.93
N ALA A 119 10.29 -18.82 -30.03
CA ALA A 119 10.83 -17.48 -30.24
C ALA A 119 10.29 -16.46 -29.22
N PHE A 120 9.03 -16.61 -28.80
CA PHE A 120 8.39 -15.71 -27.83
C PHE A 120 8.76 -16.02 -26.37
N SER A 121 9.04 -17.29 -26.06
CA SER A 121 9.24 -17.79 -24.69
C SER A 121 10.25 -16.99 -23.85
N PRO A 122 11.46 -16.63 -24.34
CA PRO A 122 12.42 -15.87 -23.54
C PRO A 122 11.92 -14.49 -23.12
N GLU A 123 11.29 -13.76 -24.05
CA GLU A 123 10.78 -12.40 -23.82
C GLU A 123 9.57 -12.42 -22.88
N ASN A 124 8.73 -13.44 -23.00
CA ASN A 124 7.60 -13.67 -22.11
C ASN A 124 8.06 -14.08 -20.71
N GLY A 125 9.10 -14.93 -20.60
CA GLY A 125 9.67 -15.35 -19.33
C GLY A 125 10.23 -14.19 -18.51
N ALA A 126 10.86 -13.20 -19.17
CA ALA A 126 11.31 -11.98 -18.51
C ALA A 126 10.14 -11.16 -17.94
N ARG A 127 9.07 -10.97 -18.73
CA ARG A 127 7.85 -10.28 -18.26
C ARG A 127 7.16 -11.01 -17.13
N ASP A 128 7.06 -12.33 -17.23
CA ASP A 128 6.43 -13.16 -16.21
C ASP A 128 7.17 -13.08 -14.88
N ARG A 129 8.51 -13.02 -14.91
CA ARG A 129 9.34 -12.78 -13.73
C ARG A 129 9.04 -11.43 -13.09
N GLU A 130 9.02 -10.34 -13.88
CA GLU A 130 8.71 -9.01 -13.36
C GLU A 130 7.30 -8.93 -12.77
N HIS A 131 6.34 -9.55 -13.46
CA HIS A 131 4.97 -9.69 -13.00
C HIS A 131 4.93 -10.42 -11.64
N GLN A 132 5.61 -11.56 -11.52
CA GLN A 132 5.66 -12.36 -10.29
C GLN A 132 6.32 -11.63 -9.12
N GLU A 133 7.37 -10.84 -9.39
CA GLU A 133 8.00 -10.02 -8.36
C GLU A 133 7.01 -9.00 -7.79
N ARG A 134 6.28 -8.30 -8.67
CA ARG A 134 5.27 -7.31 -8.26
C ARG A 134 4.10 -7.98 -7.55
N HIS A 135 3.66 -9.13 -8.03
CA HIS A 135 2.63 -9.94 -7.39
C HIS A 135 3.00 -10.24 -5.93
N THR A 136 4.22 -10.75 -5.71
CA THR A 136 4.73 -11.09 -4.37
C THR A 136 4.79 -9.85 -3.46
N ARG A 137 5.26 -8.72 -3.98
CA ARG A 137 5.30 -7.44 -3.26
C ARG A 137 3.92 -6.94 -2.84
N ILE A 138 2.90 -7.12 -3.69
CA ILE A 138 1.52 -6.77 -3.36
C ILE A 138 1.00 -7.71 -2.26
N MET A 139 1.26 -9.02 -2.37
CA MET A 139 0.85 -10.00 -1.36
C MET A 139 1.42 -9.70 0.04
N PHE A 140 2.62 -9.14 0.14
CA PHE A 140 3.17 -8.71 1.44
C PHE A 140 2.51 -7.43 1.99
N ARG A 141 1.96 -6.58 1.13
CA ARG A 141 1.34 -5.31 1.53
C ARG A 141 -0.12 -5.45 1.95
N LEU A 142 -0.83 -6.43 1.39
CA LEU A 142 -2.24 -6.63 1.67
C LEU A 142 -2.46 -7.31 3.03
N ASN A 143 -3.34 -6.73 3.84
CA ASN A 143 -3.71 -7.27 5.14
C ASN A 143 -4.52 -8.56 4.98
N PRO A 144 -4.06 -9.72 5.49
CA PRO A 144 -4.79 -10.99 5.36
C PRO A 144 -6.02 -11.12 6.28
N GLN A 145 -6.30 -10.10 7.11
CA GLN A 145 -7.41 -10.10 8.07
C GLN A 145 -8.57 -9.18 7.65
N GLU A 146 -8.41 -8.41 6.57
CA GLU A 146 -9.45 -7.50 6.07
C GLU A 146 -10.10 -8.11 4.82
N ASP A 147 -11.44 -8.23 4.83
CA ASP A 147 -12.20 -8.94 3.79
C ASP A 147 -11.89 -8.44 2.37
N LEU A 148 -11.91 -7.13 2.14
CA LEU A 148 -11.57 -6.54 0.83
C LEU A 148 -10.14 -6.85 0.38
N HIS A 149 -9.20 -6.93 1.32
CA HIS A 149 -7.83 -7.31 0.99
C HIS A 149 -7.75 -8.80 0.63
N ILE A 150 -8.50 -9.67 1.32
CA ILE A 150 -8.60 -11.10 0.98
C ILE A 150 -9.20 -11.28 -0.43
N GLU A 151 -10.28 -10.57 -0.74
CA GLU A 151 -10.90 -10.57 -2.07
C GLU A 151 -9.91 -10.12 -3.16
N LEU A 152 -9.18 -9.02 -2.92
CA LEU A 152 -8.15 -8.56 -3.85
C LEU A 152 -7.06 -9.62 -4.04
N ARG A 153 -6.58 -10.26 -2.96
CA ARG A 153 -5.58 -11.34 -3.06
C ARG A 153 -6.08 -12.48 -3.94
N GLN A 154 -7.30 -12.95 -3.71
CA GLN A 154 -7.90 -14.00 -4.53
C GLN A 154 -8.02 -13.59 -6.00
N CYS A 155 -8.44 -12.36 -6.26
CA CYS A 155 -8.53 -11.83 -7.63
C CYS A 155 -7.15 -11.82 -8.32
N LEU A 156 -6.09 -11.46 -7.61
CA LEU A 156 -4.73 -11.44 -8.15
C LEU A 156 -4.20 -12.86 -8.44
N GLU A 157 -4.54 -13.84 -7.61
CA GLU A 157 -4.24 -15.26 -7.87
C GLU A 157 -5.01 -15.79 -9.10
N PHE A 158 -6.28 -15.40 -9.26
CA PHE A 158 -7.04 -15.75 -10.46
C PHE A 158 -6.46 -15.13 -11.73
N ILE A 159 -5.98 -13.88 -11.67
CA ILE A 159 -5.23 -13.29 -12.78
C ILE A 159 -4.01 -14.16 -13.11
N ARG A 160 -3.23 -14.57 -12.11
CA ARG A 160 -2.05 -15.42 -12.34
C ARG A 160 -2.40 -16.76 -12.98
N ALA A 161 -3.45 -17.41 -12.50
CA ALA A 161 -3.95 -18.65 -13.08
C ALA A 161 -4.42 -18.46 -14.53
N ALA A 162 -5.15 -17.38 -14.82
CA ALA A 162 -5.62 -17.06 -16.18
C ALA A 162 -4.46 -16.77 -17.14
N LEU A 163 -3.41 -16.09 -16.67
CA LEU A 163 -2.19 -15.88 -17.45
C LEU A 163 -1.52 -17.21 -17.80
N SER A 164 -1.37 -18.12 -16.84
CA SER A 164 -0.80 -19.45 -17.10
C SER A 164 -1.64 -20.25 -18.10
N LYS A 165 -2.97 -20.25 -17.97
CA LYS A 165 -3.88 -20.88 -18.94
C LYS A 165 -3.75 -20.28 -20.34
N THR A 166 -3.58 -18.96 -20.45
CA THR A 166 -3.41 -18.25 -21.73
C THR A 166 -2.18 -18.75 -22.50
N GLN A 167 -1.10 -19.13 -21.78
CA GLN A 167 0.09 -19.69 -22.39
C GLN A 167 -0.17 -21.09 -22.98
N GLY A 168 -1.04 -21.87 -22.33
CA GLY A 168 -1.40 -23.23 -22.73
C GLY A 168 -2.60 -23.35 -23.67
N ALA A 169 -3.21 -22.23 -24.09
CA ALA A 169 -4.41 -22.24 -24.92
C ALA A 169 -4.16 -22.92 -26.26
N LYS A 170 -5.01 -23.88 -26.63
CA LYS A 170 -4.85 -24.71 -27.84
C LYS A 170 -5.66 -24.20 -29.02
N THR A 171 -6.73 -23.44 -28.75
CA THR A 171 -7.64 -22.96 -29.78
C THR A 171 -7.79 -21.44 -29.73
N PRO A 172 -8.09 -20.78 -30.87
CA PRO A 172 -8.38 -19.34 -30.88
C PRO A 172 -9.57 -18.96 -29.99
N ALA A 173 -10.60 -19.80 -29.95
CA ALA A 173 -11.78 -19.57 -29.12
C ALA A 173 -11.43 -19.59 -27.62
N GLU A 174 -10.64 -20.58 -27.18
CA GLU A 174 -10.14 -20.66 -25.82
C GLU A 174 -9.25 -19.46 -25.47
N ALA A 175 -8.33 -19.09 -26.36
CA ALA A 175 -7.47 -17.92 -26.17
C ALA A 175 -8.28 -16.62 -25.99
N LYS A 176 -9.33 -16.43 -26.80
CA LYS A 176 -10.22 -15.27 -26.70
C LYS A 176 -10.99 -15.26 -25.38
N MET A 177 -11.54 -16.40 -24.98
CA MET A 177 -12.23 -16.51 -23.69
C MET A 177 -11.31 -16.17 -22.50
N LEU A 178 -10.07 -16.65 -22.52
CA LEU A 178 -9.08 -16.37 -21.47
C LEU A 178 -8.66 -14.90 -21.45
N LEU A 179 -8.60 -14.24 -22.61
CA LEU A 179 -8.36 -12.80 -22.70
C LEU A 179 -9.51 -11.99 -22.08
N GLU A 180 -10.76 -12.35 -22.39
CA GLU A 180 -11.94 -11.72 -21.81
C GLU A 180 -12.01 -11.94 -20.29
N GLU A 181 -11.75 -13.17 -19.83
CA GLU A 181 -11.67 -13.52 -18.40
C GLU A 181 -10.60 -12.69 -17.68
N THR A 182 -9.39 -12.61 -18.25
CA THR A 182 -8.29 -11.84 -17.65
C THR A 182 -8.62 -10.35 -17.58
N THR A 183 -9.24 -9.80 -18.62
CA THR A 183 -9.65 -8.39 -18.67
C THR A 183 -10.69 -8.09 -17.59
N LEU A 184 -11.67 -8.98 -17.39
CA LEU A 184 -12.66 -8.85 -16.33
C LEU A 184 -12.01 -8.89 -14.94
N LEU A 185 -11.09 -9.82 -14.71
CA LEU A 185 -10.37 -9.95 -13.45
C LEU A 185 -9.51 -8.72 -13.16
N ILE A 186 -8.85 -8.15 -14.17
CA ILE A 186 -8.10 -6.89 -14.04
C ILE A 186 -9.02 -5.75 -13.59
N GLY A 187 -10.21 -5.62 -14.20
CA GLY A 187 -11.20 -4.62 -13.80
C GLY A 187 -11.64 -4.78 -12.34
N LYS A 188 -11.92 -6.01 -11.89
CA LYS A 188 -12.25 -6.30 -10.49
C LYS A 188 -11.10 -5.98 -9.53
N ALA A 189 -9.88 -6.36 -9.88
CA ALA A 189 -8.71 -6.06 -9.06
C ALA A 189 -8.49 -4.54 -8.93
N GLN A 190 -8.75 -3.78 -10.00
CA GLN A 190 -8.71 -2.31 -9.96
C GLN A 190 -9.77 -1.76 -9.00
N GLU A 191 -11.03 -2.22 -9.09
CA GLU A 191 -12.12 -1.78 -8.22
C GLU A 191 -11.83 -2.04 -6.72
N HIS A 192 -11.36 -3.25 -6.39
CA HIS A 192 -10.96 -3.58 -5.02
C HIS A 192 -9.79 -2.69 -4.55
N THR A 193 -8.80 -2.46 -5.41
CA THR A 193 -7.65 -1.60 -5.09
C THR A 193 -8.11 -0.17 -4.80
N GLU A 194 -8.94 0.43 -5.65
CA GLU A 194 -9.46 1.77 -5.45
C GLU A 194 -10.26 1.90 -4.15
N THR A 195 -11.07 0.88 -3.82
CA THR A 195 -11.84 0.83 -2.59
C THR A 195 -10.94 0.78 -1.36
N ILE A 196 -9.91 -0.06 -1.37
CA ILE A 196 -8.90 -0.17 -0.30
C ILE A 196 -8.17 1.17 -0.14
N LEU A 197 -7.64 1.74 -1.23
CA LEU A 197 -6.89 2.99 -1.17
C LEU A 197 -7.75 4.15 -0.66
N LYS A 198 -9.04 4.19 -1.03
CA LYS A 198 -9.99 5.19 -0.52
C LYS A 198 -10.25 5.02 0.97
N ALA A 199 -10.46 3.79 1.45
CA ALA A 199 -10.66 3.51 2.87
C ALA A 199 -9.42 3.92 3.69
N GLU A 200 -8.24 3.56 3.20
CA GLU A 200 -6.95 3.87 3.84
C GLU A 200 -6.67 5.37 3.86
N TRP A 201 -6.98 6.09 2.78
CA TRP A 201 -6.90 7.54 2.77
C TRP A 201 -7.83 8.21 3.80
N GLN A 202 -9.02 7.66 4.03
CA GLN A 202 -9.89 8.17 5.10
C GLN A 202 -9.31 7.90 6.48
N ARG A 203 -8.71 6.71 6.70
CA ARG A 203 -8.01 6.37 7.95
C ARG A 203 -6.87 7.37 8.22
N VAL A 204 -6.02 7.65 7.23
CA VAL A 204 -4.94 8.67 7.34
C VAL A 204 -5.49 10.02 7.80
N LYS A 205 -6.57 10.50 7.17
CA LYS A 205 -7.17 11.79 7.53
C LYS A 205 -7.70 11.81 8.96
N GLN A 206 -8.32 10.72 9.40
CA GLN A 206 -8.82 10.60 10.78
C GLN A 206 -7.68 10.57 11.80
N GLU A 207 -6.63 9.80 11.53
CA GLU A 207 -5.44 9.69 12.40
C GLU A 207 -4.73 11.04 12.59
N VAL A 208 -4.63 11.84 11.54
CA VAL A 208 -4.04 13.19 11.60
C VAL A 208 -4.96 14.19 12.30
N ALA A 209 -6.29 14.07 12.12
CA ALA A 209 -7.26 14.97 12.73
C ALA A 209 -7.46 14.71 14.24
N TYR A 210 -7.34 13.45 14.68
CA TYR A 210 -7.63 13.00 16.05
C TYR A 210 -6.48 12.13 16.61
N PRO A 211 -5.29 12.71 16.87
CA PRO A 211 -4.11 11.95 17.28
C PRO A 211 -4.27 11.26 18.64
N GLU A 212 -5.03 11.83 19.57
CA GLU A 212 -5.33 11.26 20.88
C GLU A 212 -6.07 9.91 20.81
N VAL A 213 -7.02 9.77 19.88
CA VAL A 213 -7.77 8.53 19.69
C VAL A 213 -6.83 7.43 19.21
N LEU A 214 -5.96 7.74 18.23
CA LEU A 214 -4.94 6.81 17.74
C LEU A 214 -4.00 6.37 18.86
N MET A 215 -3.49 7.30 19.67
CA MET A 215 -2.55 6.98 20.75
C MET A 215 -3.20 6.10 21.82
N SER A 216 -4.48 6.31 22.13
CA SER A 216 -5.21 5.47 23.10
C SER A 216 -5.48 4.04 22.60
N ALA A 217 -5.52 3.83 21.29
CA ALA A 217 -5.73 2.52 20.69
C ALA A 217 -4.45 1.65 20.65
N ILE A 218 -3.27 2.26 20.79
CA ILE A 218 -2.00 1.54 20.83
C ILE A 218 -1.82 0.94 22.25
N PRO A 219 -1.77 -0.40 22.40
CA PRO A 219 -1.65 -1.01 23.71
C PRO A 219 -0.33 -0.63 24.37
N ASN A 220 -0.40 -0.26 25.65
CA ASN A 220 0.79 0.02 26.45
C ASN A 220 1.61 -1.28 26.62
N PRO A 221 2.91 -1.29 26.27
CA PRO A 221 3.76 -2.49 26.37
C PRO A 221 3.78 -3.13 27.77
N ASP A 222 3.44 -2.40 28.84
CA ASP A 222 3.54 -2.88 30.23
C ASP A 222 2.34 -3.70 30.77
N LEU A 223 1.36 -4.08 29.94
CA LEU A 223 0.25 -4.96 30.36
C LEU A 223 0.53 -6.46 30.16
N ARG A 224 1.80 -6.86 30.20
CA ARG A 224 2.21 -8.27 30.38
C ARG A 224 3.23 -8.39 31.52
N LYS A 225 2.71 -8.55 32.73
CA LYS A 225 3.34 -9.32 33.80
C LYS A 225 2.33 -10.35 34.29
#